data_AF-A0A3D3P5S5-F1
#
_entry.id   AF-A0A3D3P5S5-F1
#
_cell.length_a   1.000
_cell.length_b   1.000
_cell.length_c   1.000
_cell.angle_alpha   90.00
_cell.angle_beta   90.00
_cell.angle_gamma   90.00
#
_symmetry.space_group_name_H-M   'P 1'
#
loop_
_entity.id
_entity.type
_entity.pdbx_description
1 polymer ?
#
loop_
_entity_poly.entity_id
_entity_poly.type
_entity_poly.pdbx_seq_one_letter_code
_entity_poly.pdbx_strand_id
1 'polypeptide(L)'
;MQVLRGLKELSEFDGPFGLALGVFDGVHLGHQAVIEAARGVGALGVLTFDPHPVQVLAPDHAPLHILSSLDQKERILSELGVDFLVIIEFSAEFAAREAREFADDLFATGVKKLSAGDDWSFGRGRKGNMQNLREWGCESGVEVLEVSAISQDGIRISSTRIRKCLKQDDLEAVAAMLGRHYSVLGEVVRGRQLGRTIGFPTA
;
A
#
# COMPACT_ATOMS: atom_id res chain seq x y z
N MET A 1 -5.01 13.94 5.06
CA MET A 1 -3.76 13.28 4.63
C MET A 1 -3.21 14.02 3.43
N GLN A 2 -1.92 14.36 3.41
CA GLN A 2 -1.24 14.98 2.26
C GLN A 2 -0.83 13.90 1.24
N VAL A 3 -0.86 14.21 -0.06
CA VAL A 3 -0.39 13.30 -1.11
C VAL A 3 0.87 13.87 -1.74
N LEU A 4 1.93 13.07 -1.78
CA LEU A 4 3.24 13.41 -2.31
C LEU A 4 3.57 12.54 -3.53
N ARG A 5 4.16 13.13 -4.57
CA ARG A 5 4.54 12.43 -5.81
C ARG A 5 6.03 12.20 -5.89
N GLY A 6 6.47 11.15 -5.20
CA GLY A 6 7.85 10.68 -5.21
C GLY A 6 8.68 11.08 -4.00
N LEU A 7 9.89 10.52 -3.90
CA LEU A 7 10.77 10.67 -2.73
C LEU A 7 11.31 12.09 -2.55
N LYS A 8 11.42 12.87 -3.63
CA LYS A 8 11.95 14.25 -3.54
C LYS A 8 11.06 15.14 -2.67
N GLU A 9 9.74 14.99 -2.78
CA GLU A 9 8.80 15.77 -1.98
C GLU A 9 8.84 15.41 -0.48
N LEU A 10 9.38 14.23 -0.11
CA LEU A 10 9.61 13.88 1.30
C LEU A 10 10.78 14.64 1.92
N SER A 11 11.76 15.06 1.11
CA SER A 11 12.90 15.82 1.64
C SER A 11 12.52 17.23 2.12
N GLU A 12 11.33 17.70 1.73
CA GLU A 12 10.74 18.96 2.17
C GLU A 12 9.79 18.78 3.37
N PHE A 13 9.64 17.55 3.88
CA PHE A 13 8.76 17.28 5.00
C PHE A 13 9.38 17.77 6.31
N ASP A 14 8.70 18.70 6.99
CA ASP A 14 9.17 19.26 8.26
C ASP A 14 8.98 18.27 9.41
N GLY A 15 10.09 17.86 10.01
CA GLY A 15 10.12 17.05 11.23
C GLY A 15 10.35 15.56 11.01
N PRO A 16 10.45 14.78 12.09
CA PRO A 16 10.71 13.35 11.99
C PRO A 16 9.46 12.61 11.53
N PHE A 17 9.67 11.52 10.78
CA PHE A 17 8.58 10.69 10.28
C PHE A 17 9.00 9.23 10.14
N GLY A 18 7.99 8.36 10.19
CA GLY A 18 8.10 6.94 9.86
C GLY A 18 7.34 6.65 8.56
N LEU A 19 7.78 5.63 7.81
CA LEU A 19 7.23 5.33 6.50
C LEU A 19 7.02 3.82 6.33
N ALA A 20 5.77 3.43 6.09
CA ALA A 20 5.39 2.06 5.75
C ALA A 20 5.49 1.82 4.24
N LEU A 21 6.16 0.75 3.82
CA LEU A 21 6.49 0.46 2.42
C LEU A 21 5.64 -0.68 1.87
N GLY A 22 4.96 -0.47 0.74
CA GLY A 22 4.17 -1.53 0.11
C GLY A 22 3.18 -1.07 -0.95
N VAL A 23 2.59 -2.02 -1.66
CA VAL A 23 1.53 -1.71 -2.64
C VAL A 23 0.21 -1.35 -1.95
N PHE A 24 -0.04 -1.94 -0.78
CA PHE A 24 -1.22 -1.66 0.05
C PHE A 24 -2.57 -1.81 -0.68
N ASP A 25 -2.66 -2.69 -1.68
CA ASP A 25 -3.93 -2.99 -2.33
C ASP A 25 -4.88 -3.68 -1.34
N GLY A 26 -6.06 -3.10 -1.15
CA GLY A 26 -7.05 -3.53 -0.17
C GLY A 26 -6.79 -3.09 1.28
N VAL A 27 -5.60 -2.63 1.66
CA VAL A 27 -5.26 -2.22 3.06
C VAL A 27 -5.82 -3.21 4.09
N HIS A 28 -5.53 -4.51 3.91
CA HIS A 28 -6.01 -5.58 4.79
C HIS A 28 -5.32 -5.57 6.16
N LEU A 29 -5.74 -6.42 7.10
CA LEU A 29 -5.19 -6.44 8.46
C LEU A 29 -3.65 -6.57 8.49
N GLY A 30 -3.07 -7.40 7.61
CA GLY A 30 -1.61 -7.47 7.46
C GLY A 30 -0.95 -6.15 7.05
N HIS A 31 -1.59 -5.38 6.15
CA HIS A 31 -1.12 -4.04 5.77
C HIS A 31 -1.26 -3.05 6.93
N GLN A 32 -2.35 -3.13 7.69
CA GLN A 32 -2.57 -2.27 8.85
C GLN A 32 -1.48 -2.46 9.92
N ALA A 33 -1.01 -3.68 10.16
CA ALA A 33 0.12 -3.91 11.05
C ALA A 33 1.44 -3.37 10.51
N VAL A 34 1.69 -3.45 9.19
CA VAL A 34 2.85 -2.80 8.58
C VAL A 34 2.79 -1.28 8.79
N ILE A 35 1.63 -0.66 8.54
CA ILE A 35 1.41 0.77 8.75
C ILE A 35 1.64 1.15 10.22
N GLU A 36 1.06 0.41 11.16
CA GLU A 36 1.19 0.68 12.58
C GLU A 36 2.65 0.56 13.06
N ALA A 37 3.42 -0.38 12.51
CA ALA A 37 4.82 -0.54 12.87
C ALA A 37 5.69 0.68 12.52
N ALA A 38 5.32 1.49 11.51
CA ALA A 38 6.04 2.73 11.19
C ALA A 38 5.76 3.88 12.18
N ARG A 39 4.80 3.74 13.09
CA ARG A 39 4.40 4.80 14.03
C ARG A 39 5.46 5.05 15.12
N GLY A 40 5.35 6.20 15.78
CA GLY A 40 6.02 6.50 17.05
C GLY A 40 7.28 7.36 16.96
N VAL A 41 7.63 7.85 15.77
CA VAL A 41 8.79 8.73 15.56
C VAL A 41 8.41 10.13 15.09
N GLY A 42 7.12 10.43 14.93
CA GLY A 42 6.59 11.68 14.39
C GLY A 42 5.44 11.40 13.44
N ALA A 43 5.42 12.07 12.28
CA ALA A 43 4.38 11.85 11.28
C ALA A 43 4.43 10.42 10.69
N LEU A 44 3.26 9.87 10.38
CA LEU A 44 3.10 8.54 9.81
C LEU A 44 2.84 8.64 8.30
N GLY A 45 3.77 8.10 7.53
CA GLY A 45 3.68 8.02 6.08
C GLY A 45 3.40 6.62 5.56
N VAL A 46 2.80 6.56 4.37
CA VAL A 46 2.74 5.34 3.55
C VAL A 46 3.38 5.61 2.20
N LEU A 47 4.27 4.74 1.74
CA LEU A 47 4.77 4.74 0.36
C LEU A 47 4.08 3.63 -0.43
N THR A 48 3.50 4.01 -1.57
CA THR A 48 2.84 3.11 -2.50
C THR A 48 3.28 3.33 -3.95
N PHE A 49 2.79 2.47 -4.83
CA PHE A 49 3.13 2.44 -6.24
C PHE A 49 1.87 2.55 -7.09
N ASP A 50 1.89 3.45 -8.07
CA ASP A 50 0.85 3.59 -9.08
C ASP A 50 1.50 3.85 -10.45
N PRO A 51 1.19 3.08 -11.51
CA PRO A 51 0.34 1.90 -11.52
C PRO A 51 0.88 0.74 -10.66
N HIS A 52 0.07 -0.29 -10.43
CA HIS A 52 0.49 -1.44 -9.63
C HIS A 52 1.68 -2.15 -10.32
N PRO A 53 2.76 -2.55 -9.61
CA PRO A 53 3.98 -3.08 -10.23
C PRO A 53 3.76 -4.24 -11.21
N VAL A 54 2.86 -5.17 -10.86
CA VAL A 54 2.48 -6.28 -11.75
C VAL A 54 1.83 -5.82 -13.06
N GLN A 55 1.06 -4.72 -13.07
CA GLN A 55 0.49 -4.18 -14.32
C GLN A 55 1.57 -3.75 -15.31
N VAL A 56 2.73 -3.31 -14.81
CA VAL A 56 3.85 -2.85 -15.63
C VAL A 56 4.76 -4.02 -16.03
N LEU A 57 5.08 -4.89 -15.07
CA LEU A 57 6.05 -5.98 -15.30
C LEU A 57 5.44 -7.20 -15.98
N ALA A 58 4.15 -7.44 -15.79
CA ALA A 58 3.43 -8.59 -16.31
C ALA A 58 1.96 -8.22 -16.59
N PRO A 59 1.68 -7.33 -17.58
CA PRO A 59 0.35 -6.81 -17.86
C PRO A 59 -0.69 -7.92 -18.08
N ASP A 60 -0.33 -9.02 -18.75
CA ASP A 60 -1.22 -10.16 -18.98
C ASP A 60 -1.61 -10.93 -17.71
N HIS A 61 -0.88 -10.69 -16.61
CA HIS A 61 -1.09 -11.32 -15.29
C HIS A 61 -1.49 -10.29 -14.23
N ALA A 62 -1.84 -9.07 -14.64
CA ALA A 62 -2.29 -8.03 -13.74
C ALA A 62 -3.49 -8.51 -12.91
N PRO A 63 -3.40 -8.50 -11.58
CA PRO A 63 -4.54 -8.86 -10.77
C PRO A 63 -5.62 -7.79 -10.88
N LEU A 64 -6.88 -8.18 -10.67
CA LEU A 64 -7.94 -7.22 -10.39
C LEU A 64 -7.59 -6.46 -9.11
N HIS A 65 -7.72 -5.14 -9.14
CA HIS A 65 -7.54 -4.31 -7.94
C HIS A 65 -8.60 -4.66 -6.90
N ILE A 66 -8.19 -4.72 -5.63
CA ILE A 66 -9.13 -4.86 -4.52
C ILE A 66 -9.76 -3.49 -4.24
N LEU A 67 -8.99 -2.42 -4.35
CA LEU A 67 -9.52 -1.06 -4.26
C LEU A 67 -9.95 -0.56 -5.64
N SER A 68 -11.09 0.10 -5.68
CA SER A 68 -11.65 0.69 -6.89
C SER A 68 -10.89 1.91 -7.40
N SER A 69 -10.19 2.64 -6.53
CA SER A 69 -9.40 3.82 -6.88
C SER A 69 -8.34 4.15 -5.84
N LEU A 70 -7.41 5.02 -6.23
CA LEU A 70 -6.46 5.64 -5.32
C LEU A 70 -7.18 6.46 -4.24
N ASP A 71 -8.22 7.22 -4.59
CA ASP A 71 -9.04 7.99 -3.63
C ASP A 71 -9.62 7.09 -2.53
N GLN A 72 -10.03 5.86 -2.88
CA GLN A 72 -10.51 4.90 -1.89
C GLN A 72 -9.38 4.50 -0.93
N LYS A 73 -8.16 4.26 -1.45
CA LYS A 73 -6.97 4.00 -0.63
C LYS A 73 -6.71 5.17 0.31
N GLU A 74 -6.73 6.40 -0.20
CA GLU A 74 -6.49 7.62 0.58
C GLU A 74 -7.47 7.78 1.76
N ARG A 75 -8.76 7.48 1.55
CA ARG A 75 -9.76 7.51 2.62
C ARG A 75 -9.47 6.49 3.71
N ILE A 76 -9.19 5.24 3.33
CA ILE A 76 -8.89 4.18 4.29
C ILE A 76 -7.61 4.50 5.08
N LEU A 77 -6.57 5.01 4.41
CA LEU A 77 -5.32 5.40 5.08
C LEU A 77 -5.54 6.59 6.03
N SER A 78 -6.37 7.56 5.64
CA SER A 78 -6.74 8.69 6.51
C SER A 78 -7.46 8.22 7.77
N GLU A 79 -8.37 7.24 7.66
CA GLU A 79 -9.07 6.63 8.81
C GLU A 79 -8.11 5.88 9.76
N LEU A 80 -6.99 5.37 9.24
CA LEU A 80 -5.92 4.73 10.04
C LEU A 80 -4.96 5.74 10.68
N GLY A 81 -5.19 7.05 10.49
CA GLY A 81 -4.34 8.10 11.03
C GLY A 81 -2.99 8.20 10.32
N VAL A 82 -2.96 7.95 9.01
CA VAL A 82 -1.82 8.26 8.14
C VAL A 82 -1.83 9.75 7.79
N ASP A 83 -0.71 10.41 8.01
CA ASP A 83 -0.54 11.85 7.80
C ASP A 83 -0.28 12.18 6.33
N PHE A 84 0.49 11.34 5.64
CA PHE A 84 0.80 11.52 4.23
C PHE A 84 0.96 10.20 3.44
N LEU A 85 0.65 10.26 2.15
CA LEU A 85 0.81 9.17 1.19
C LEU A 85 1.82 9.59 0.11
N VAL A 86 2.86 8.80 -0.08
CA VAL A 86 3.86 8.97 -1.14
C VAL A 86 3.54 7.99 -2.25
N ILE A 87 3.31 8.52 -3.46
CA ILE A 87 3.03 7.71 -4.64
C ILE A 87 4.27 7.75 -5.52
N ILE A 88 4.85 6.58 -5.73
CA ILE A 88 5.93 6.38 -6.68
C ILE A 88 5.30 5.93 -7.99
N GLU A 89 5.59 6.66 -9.07
CA GLU A 89 5.25 6.21 -10.42
C GLU A 89 6.04 4.94 -10.74
N PHE A 90 5.35 3.82 -10.85
CA PHE A 90 6.02 2.56 -11.18
C PHE A 90 6.15 2.43 -12.69
N SER A 91 7.39 2.39 -13.18
CA SER A 91 7.71 2.22 -14.59
C SER A 91 8.75 1.12 -14.78
N ALA A 92 8.96 0.69 -16.04
CA ALA A 92 10.03 -0.25 -16.35
C ALA A 92 11.42 0.32 -16.00
N GLU A 93 11.60 1.63 -16.15
CA GLU A 93 12.81 2.35 -15.72
C GLU A 93 12.98 2.29 -14.20
N PHE A 94 11.92 2.58 -13.44
CA PHE A 94 11.96 2.49 -11.98
C PHE A 94 12.27 1.05 -11.51
N ALA A 95 11.69 0.05 -12.17
CA ALA A 95 11.94 -1.36 -11.86
C ALA A 95 13.38 -1.81 -12.19
N ALA A 96 14.09 -1.08 -13.05
CA ALA A 96 15.48 -1.37 -13.41
C ALA A 96 16.50 -0.76 -12.44
N ARG A 97 16.08 0.08 -11.50
CA ARG A 97 16.95 0.69 -10.48
C ARG A 97 17.55 -0.34 -9.54
N GLU A 98 18.79 -0.14 -9.11
CA GLU A 98 19.40 -1.03 -8.13
C GLU A 98 18.73 -0.89 -6.76
N ALA A 99 18.67 -2.00 -6.01
CA ALA A 99 18.06 -1.99 -4.69
C ALA A 99 18.77 -1.00 -3.75
N ARG A 100 20.11 -0.96 -3.79
CA ARG A 100 20.89 -0.05 -2.95
C ARG A 100 20.61 1.41 -3.27
N GLU A 101 20.52 1.78 -4.55
CA GLU A 101 20.19 3.15 -4.97
C GLU A 101 18.83 3.60 -4.44
N PHE A 102 17.82 2.72 -4.50
CA PHE A 102 16.50 3.04 -3.95
C PHE A 102 16.51 3.17 -2.42
N ALA A 103 17.29 2.35 -1.71
CA ALA A 103 17.42 2.45 -0.27
C ALA A 103 18.17 3.73 0.14
N ASP A 104 19.25 4.09 -0.54
CA ASP A 104 20.00 5.32 -0.28
C ASP A 104 19.12 6.55 -0.53
N ASP A 105 18.29 6.57 -1.59
CA ASP A 105 17.29 7.62 -1.81
C ASP A 105 16.28 7.71 -0.66
N LEU A 106 15.79 6.57 -0.14
CA LEU A 106 14.89 6.54 1.01
C LEU A 106 15.56 7.11 2.27
N PHE A 107 16.81 6.76 2.54
CA PHE A 107 17.52 7.26 3.71
C PHE A 107 17.82 8.76 3.58
N ALA A 108 18.11 9.22 2.37
CA ALA A 108 18.35 10.64 2.08
C ALA A 108 17.12 11.53 2.33
N THR A 109 15.90 10.98 2.38
CA THR A 109 14.70 11.75 2.76
C THR A 109 14.67 12.13 4.24
N GLY A 110 15.59 11.61 5.07
CA GLY A 110 15.60 11.86 6.51
C GLY A 110 14.64 11.00 7.32
N VAL A 111 14.07 9.95 6.72
CA VAL A 111 13.17 9.00 7.38
C VAL A 111 13.83 8.41 8.64
N LYS A 112 13.06 8.29 9.73
CA LYS A 112 13.58 7.77 11.00
C LYS A 112 13.25 6.30 11.23
N LYS A 113 12.12 5.87 10.69
CA LYS A 113 11.63 4.50 10.83
C LYS A 113 11.02 4.02 9.52
N LEU A 114 11.38 2.83 9.10
CA LEU A 114 10.79 2.12 7.97
C LEU A 114 10.11 0.84 8.47
N SER A 115 8.98 0.50 7.87
CA SER A 115 8.37 -0.82 8.07
C SER A 115 7.94 -1.43 6.74
N ALA A 116 8.07 -2.75 6.62
CA ALA A 116 7.48 -3.52 5.53
C ALA A 116 7.18 -4.96 5.96
N GLY A 117 6.42 -5.67 5.14
CA GLY A 117 6.13 -7.09 5.37
C GLY A 117 7.36 -7.99 5.18
N ASP A 118 7.35 -9.15 5.84
CA ASP A 118 8.38 -10.19 5.73
C ASP A 118 8.74 -10.65 4.30
N ASP A 119 7.77 -10.60 3.39
CA ASP A 119 7.90 -11.00 1.98
C ASP A 119 8.15 -9.82 1.03
N TRP A 120 8.39 -8.63 1.58
CA TRP A 120 8.62 -7.43 0.78
C TRP A 120 10.00 -7.48 0.12
N SER A 121 10.02 -7.09 -1.15
CA SER A 121 11.23 -7.06 -1.97
C SER A 121 11.18 -5.89 -2.94
N PHE A 122 12.35 -5.36 -3.30
CA PHE A 122 12.46 -4.16 -4.13
C PHE A 122 13.73 -4.18 -4.99
N GLY A 123 13.87 -3.18 -5.85
CA GLY A 123 14.99 -3.04 -6.79
C GLY A 123 15.00 -4.08 -7.90
N ARG A 124 15.94 -3.90 -8.83
CA ARG A 124 16.10 -4.72 -10.04
C ARG A 124 16.19 -6.20 -9.70
N GLY A 125 15.29 -6.98 -10.30
CA GLY A 125 15.24 -8.43 -10.10
C GLY A 125 14.89 -8.86 -8.67
N ARG A 126 14.23 -8.00 -7.88
CA ARG A 126 13.85 -8.27 -6.48
C ARG A 126 15.05 -8.59 -5.58
N LYS A 127 16.20 -7.98 -5.86
CA LYS A 127 17.44 -8.19 -5.09
C LYS A 127 17.43 -7.50 -3.72
N GLY A 128 16.61 -6.47 -3.54
CA GLY A 128 16.33 -5.83 -2.25
C GLY A 128 15.35 -6.66 -1.43
N ASN A 129 15.59 -6.80 -0.13
CA ASN A 129 14.75 -7.52 0.83
C ASN A 129 14.88 -6.92 2.23
N MET A 130 14.15 -7.45 3.20
CA MET A 130 14.18 -6.91 4.57
C MET A 130 15.53 -7.03 5.27
N GLN A 131 16.32 -8.06 4.95
CA GLN A 131 17.65 -8.23 5.51
C GLN A 131 18.58 -7.09 5.07
N ASN A 132 18.73 -6.88 3.76
CA ASN A 132 19.64 -5.83 3.27
C ASN A 132 19.14 -4.43 3.60
N LEU A 133 17.83 -4.19 3.59
CA LEU A 133 17.27 -2.90 4.02
C LEU A 133 17.61 -2.59 5.47
N ARG A 134 17.55 -3.59 6.37
CA ARG A 134 17.93 -3.43 7.79
C ARG A 134 19.42 -3.17 7.95
N GLU A 135 20.26 -3.89 7.22
CA GLU A 135 21.71 -3.69 7.23
C GLU A 135 22.06 -2.25 6.78
N TRP A 136 21.53 -1.82 5.63
CA TRP A 136 21.78 -0.47 5.09
C TRP A 136 21.13 0.65 5.91
N GLY A 137 19.97 0.38 6.51
CA GLY A 137 19.30 1.31 7.42
C GLY A 137 20.13 1.56 8.68
N CYS A 138 20.74 0.52 9.24
CA CYS A 138 21.65 0.64 10.39
C CYS A 138 22.84 1.56 10.08
N GLU A 139 23.45 1.41 8.90
CA GLU A 139 24.54 2.29 8.42
C GLU A 139 24.10 3.77 8.33
N SER A 140 22.82 4.00 8.07
CA SER A 140 22.24 5.34 7.84
C SER A 140 21.50 5.91 9.07
N GLY A 141 21.48 5.20 10.20
CA GLY A 141 20.77 5.61 11.42
C GLY A 141 19.24 5.55 11.31
N VAL A 142 18.72 4.67 10.45
CA VAL A 142 17.28 4.44 10.22
C VAL A 142 16.85 3.12 10.84
N GLU A 143 15.82 3.15 11.67
CA GLU A 143 15.23 1.94 12.23
C GLU A 143 14.39 1.21 11.17
N VAL A 144 14.65 -0.08 10.93
CA VAL A 144 13.91 -0.87 9.93
C VAL A 144 13.23 -2.06 10.61
N LEU A 145 11.90 -2.04 10.59
CA LEU A 145 11.05 -3.05 11.20
C LEU A 145 10.45 -3.98 10.14
N GLU A 146 10.65 -5.27 10.34
CA GLU A 146 10.01 -6.31 9.56
C GLU A 146 8.76 -6.79 10.30
N VAL A 147 7.64 -6.81 9.60
CA VAL A 147 6.36 -7.24 10.17
C VAL A 147 6.01 -8.61 9.62
N SER A 148 5.95 -9.60 10.52
CA SER A 148 5.49 -10.94 10.18
C SER A 148 4.06 -10.92 9.66
N ALA A 149 3.77 -11.79 8.70
CA ALA A 149 2.44 -11.90 8.14
C ALA A 149 1.38 -12.27 9.19
N ILE A 150 0.26 -11.54 9.20
CA ILE A 150 -0.93 -11.89 9.99
C ILE A 150 -1.64 -13.08 9.34
N SER A 151 -2.10 -14.02 10.18
CA SER A 151 -2.89 -15.17 9.76
C SER A 151 -4.30 -15.13 10.33
N GLN A 152 -5.25 -15.63 9.55
CA GLN A 152 -6.61 -15.94 9.96
C GLN A 152 -6.83 -17.43 9.74
N ASP A 153 -7.22 -18.15 10.81
CA ASP A 153 -7.38 -19.60 10.83
C ASP A 153 -6.13 -20.36 10.37
N GLY A 154 -4.95 -19.88 10.79
CA GLY A 154 -3.65 -20.46 10.41
C GLY A 154 -3.21 -20.19 8.97
N ILE A 155 -4.01 -19.45 8.20
CA ILE A 155 -3.70 -19.12 6.80
C ILE A 155 -3.35 -17.63 6.71
N ARG A 156 -2.22 -17.30 6.07
CA ARG A 156 -1.78 -15.92 5.82
C ARG A 156 -2.88 -15.08 5.15
N ILE A 157 -3.11 -13.89 5.69
CA ILE A 157 -3.91 -12.86 5.04
C ILE A 157 -3.05 -12.22 3.93
N SER A 158 -3.58 -12.15 2.72
CA SER A 158 -2.89 -11.53 1.58
C SER A 158 -3.88 -11.00 0.55
N SER A 159 -3.43 -10.04 -0.26
CA SER A 159 -4.20 -9.55 -1.41
C SER A 159 -4.60 -10.68 -2.37
N THR A 160 -3.73 -11.69 -2.55
CA THR A 160 -4.05 -12.88 -3.37
C THR A 160 -5.21 -13.68 -2.80
N ARG A 161 -5.23 -13.91 -1.47
CA ARG A 161 -6.32 -14.63 -0.80
C ARG A 161 -7.63 -13.83 -0.87
N ILE A 162 -7.58 -12.52 -0.63
CA ILE A 162 -8.75 -11.65 -0.73
C ILE A 162 -9.35 -11.67 -2.13
N ARG A 163 -8.52 -11.58 -3.18
CA ARG A 163 -9.00 -11.69 -4.56
C ARG A 163 -9.62 -13.06 -4.88
N LYS A 164 -9.14 -14.15 -4.27
CA LYS A 164 -9.76 -15.47 -4.42
C LYS A 164 -11.16 -15.50 -3.77
N CYS A 165 -11.29 -14.99 -2.54
CA CYS A 165 -12.59 -14.92 -1.86
C CYS A 165 -13.57 -14.00 -2.61
N LEU A 166 -13.11 -12.84 -3.12
CA LEU A 166 -13.93 -11.95 -3.95
C LEU A 166 -14.45 -12.65 -5.22
N LYS A 167 -13.64 -13.49 -5.87
CA LYS A 167 -14.07 -14.29 -7.02
C LYS A 167 -15.08 -15.40 -6.69
N GLN A 168 -15.24 -15.71 -5.42
CA GLN A 168 -16.15 -16.73 -4.90
C GLN A 168 -17.36 -16.11 -4.19
N ASP A 169 -17.53 -14.79 -4.28
CA ASP A 169 -18.59 -14.02 -3.61
C ASP A 169 -18.59 -14.17 -2.07
N ASP A 170 -17.46 -14.59 -1.48
CA ASP A 170 -17.30 -14.76 -0.03
C ASP A 170 -16.93 -13.42 0.64
N LEU A 171 -17.92 -12.53 0.71
CA LEU A 171 -17.74 -11.18 1.27
C LEU A 171 -17.52 -11.18 2.78
N GLU A 172 -17.95 -12.21 3.49
CA GLU A 172 -17.72 -12.36 4.93
C GLU A 172 -16.24 -12.63 5.21
N ALA A 173 -15.62 -13.58 4.51
CA ALA A 173 -14.19 -13.83 4.63
C ALA A 173 -13.36 -12.61 4.19
N VAL A 174 -13.79 -11.92 3.11
CA VAL A 174 -13.15 -10.67 2.68
C VAL A 174 -13.21 -9.64 3.79
N ALA A 175 -14.39 -9.40 4.38
CA ALA A 175 -14.55 -8.39 5.42
C ALA A 175 -13.68 -8.71 6.65
N ALA A 176 -13.63 -9.98 7.03
CA ALA A 176 -12.82 -10.44 8.16
C ALA A 176 -11.31 -10.26 7.91
N MET A 177 -10.83 -10.45 6.68
CA MET A 177 -9.43 -10.19 6.31
C MET A 177 -9.10 -8.69 6.16
N LEU A 178 -10.08 -7.89 5.72
CA LEU A 178 -9.93 -6.45 5.54
C LEU A 178 -10.05 -5.67 6.86
N GLY A 179 -10.71 -6.24 7.87
CA GLY A 179 -11.11 -5.54 9.09
C GLY A 179 -12.26 -4.55 8.86
N ARG A 180 -12.93 -4.62 7.71
CA ARG A 180 -14.03 -3.73 7.29
C ARG A 180 -14.83 -4.39 6.17
N HIS A 181 -16.08 -3.97 5.97
CA HIS A 181 -16.85 -4.41 4.80
C HIS A 181 -16.18 -4.00 3.49
N TYR A 182 -16.21 -4.90 2.50
CA TYR A 182 -15.78 -4.57 1.15
C TYR A 182 -16.69 -3.47 0.58
N SER A 183 -16.08 -2.48 -0.06
CA SER A 183 -16.79 -1.35 -0.64
C SER A 183 -16.14 -0.96 -1.97
N VAL A 184 -16.92 -0.30 -2.81
CA VAL A 184 -16.45 0.32 -4.05
C VAL A 184 -16.76 1.80 -4.02
N LEU A 185 -15.90 2.59 -4.65
CA LEU A 185 -16.06 4.01 -4.84
C LEU A 185 -16.14 4.28 -6.34
N GLY A 186 -17.14 5.05 -6.76
CA GLY A 186 -17.32 5.43 -8.14
C GLY A 186 -18.19 6.67 -8.25
N GLU A 187 -18.07 7.37 -9.38
CA GLU A 187 -18.96 8.46 -9.72
C GLU A 187 -20.33 7.90 -10.15
N VAL A 188 -21.42 8.44 -9.58
CA VAL A 188 -22.77 8.09 -10.01
C VAL A 188 -23.05 8.78 -11.34
N VAL A 189 -23.12 7.99 -12.41
CA VAL A 189 -23.39 8.49 -13.76
C VAL A 189 -24.85 8.27 -14.16
N ARG A 190 -25.35 9.09 -15.08
CA ARG A 190 -26.76 9.01 -15.51
C ARG A 190 -27.02 7.72 -16.29
N GLY A 191 -27.66 6.74 -15.65
CA GLY A 191 -28.11 5.49 -16.29
C GLY A 191 -29.50 5.56 -16.92
N ARG A 192 -30.16 4.40 -17.08
CA ARG A 192 -31.51 4.26 -17.67
C ARG A 192 -32.64 4.87 -16.82
N GLN A 193 -32.33 5.34 -15.62
CA GLN A 193 -33.27 6.01 -14.69
C GLN A 193 -34.52 5.17 -14.31
N LEU A 194 -34.45 3.84 -14.40
CA LEU A 194 -35.55 2.92 -14.11
C LEU A 194 -36.02 2.96 -12.66
N GLY A 195 -35.15 3.30 -11.70
CA GLY A 195 -35.60 3.50 -10.32
C GLY A 195 -36.73 4.53 -10.18
N ARG A 196 -36.74 5.55 -11.05
CA ARG A 196 -37.82 6.56 -11.09
C ARG A 196 -39.16 5.98 -11.51
N THR A 197 -39.18 4.89 -12.28
CA THR A 197 -40.43 4.24 -12.69
C THR A 197 -41.03 3.36 -11.58
N ILE A 198 -40.27 3.06 -10.52
CA ILE A 198 -40.72 2.27 -9.36
C ILE A 198 -40.66 3.07 -8.04
N GLY A 199 -40.39 4.38 -8.09
CA GLY A 199 -40.39 5.27 -6.92
C GLY A 199 -39.12 5.25 -6.06
N PHE A 200 -38.04 4.59 -6.50
CA PHE A 200 -36.79 4.50 -5.75
C PHE A 200 -35.63 5.19 -6.50
N PRO A 201 -34.93 6.16 -5.89
CA PRO A 201 -33.68 6.63 -6.45
C PRO A 201 -32.68 5.46 -6.51
N THR A 202 -32.11 5.26 -7.69
CA THR A 202 -31.04 4.29 -7.95
C THR A 202 -29.84 5.06 -8.47
N ALA A 203 -28.65 4.65 -8.03
CA ALA A 203 -27.38 5.12 -8.54
C ALA A 203 -27.03 4.39 -9.85
#